data_AF-A0A0F3RB69-F1
#
_entry.id   AF-A0A0F3RB69-F1
#
_cell.length_a   1.000
_cell.length_b   1.000
_cell.length_c   1.000
_cell.angle_alpha   90.00
_cell.angle_beta   90.00
_cell.angle_gamma   90.00
#
_symmetry.space_group_name_H-M   'P 1'
#
loop_
_entity.id
_entity.type
_entity.pdbx_description
1 polymer ?
#
loop_
_entity_poly.entity_id
_entity_poly.type
_entity_poly.pdbx_seq_one_letter_code
_entity_poly.pdbx_strand_id
1 'polypeptide(L)'
;MIGGLARTRLRETPEFADAKRRVKNILEKANLDISKLEENPLWNQKVSIKTSLALFCIQCADPVYCGNILKNSFNYTPAQIIHQNFLVSIVHVASYIIITYLSYYIYPLIILRVKAIIFGIFILLFPYLLNYSTSGFY
;
A
#
# COMPACT_ATOMS: atom_id res chain seq x y z
N MET A 1 -10.87 -13.91 9.36
CA MET A 1 -11.15 -14.65 8.10
C MET A 1 -11.95 -13.82 7.08
N ILE A 2 -12.95 -13.03 7.49
CA ILE A 2 -13.79 -12.22 6.58
C ILE A 2 -12.97 -11.15 5.82
N GLY A 3 -12.00 -10.50 6.47
CA GLY A 3 -11.14 -9.50 5.81
C GLY A 3 -10.23 -10.07 4.71
N GLY A 4 -9.85 -11.35 4.80
CA GLY A 4 -9.10 -12.04 3.75
C GLY A 4 -9.96 -12.30 2.52
N LEU A 5 -11.19 -12.79 2.73
CA LEU A 5 -12.22 -12.98 1.70
C LEU A 5 -12.64 -11.66 1.05
N ALA A 6 -12.78 -10.58 1.81
CA ALA A 6 -13.07 -9.25 1.28
C ALA A 6 -11.88 -8.72 0.44
N ARG A 7 -10.63 -8.95 0.87
CA ARG A 7 -9.44 -8.58 0.10
C ARG A 7 -9.29 -9.40 -1.18
N THR A 8 -9.62 -10.69 -1.20
CA THR A 8 -9.60 -11.48 -2.44
C THR A 8 -10.77 -11.13 -3.36
N ARG A 9 -11.91 -10.68 -2.83
CA ARG A 9 -13.01 -10.16 -3.67
C ARG A 9 -12.77 -8.73 -4.17
N LEU A 10 -11.94 -7.94 -3.47
CA LEU A 10 -11.49 -6.61 -3.90
C LEU A 10 -10.20 -6.63 -4.74
N ARG A 11 -9.33 -7.64 -4.58
CA ARG A 11 -8.17 -7.85 -5.45
C ARG A 11 -8.66 -8.38 -6.78
N GLU A 12 -8.78 -7.42 -7.69
CA GLU A 12 -8.98 -7.57 -9.13
C GLU A 12 -10.22 -8.42 -9.47
N THR A 13 -11.29 -7.73 -9.86
CA THR A 13 -12.28 -8.30 -10.76
C THR A 13 -11.53 -9.12 -11.83
N PRO A 14 -11.95 -10.35 -12.15
CA PRO A 14 -11.27 -11.19 -13.15
C PRO A 14 -11.03 -10.47 -14.48
N GLU A 15 -11.82 -9.42 -14.77
CA GLU A 15 -11.58 -8.48 -15.86
C GLU A 15 -10.20 -7.83 -15.88
N PHE A 16 -9.61 -7.50 -14.73
CA PHE A 16 -8.28 -6.86 -14.65
C PHE A 16 -7.15 -7.90 -14.72
N ALA A 17 -7.31 -9.04 -14.05
CA ALA A 17 -6.33 -10.13 -14.08
C ALA A 17 -6.18 -10.72 -15.49
N ASP A 18 -7.28 -10.82 -16.24
CA ASP A 18 -7.30 -11.29 -17.62
C ASP A 18 -7.28 -10.16 -18.66
N ALA A 19 -7.03 -8.90 -18.28
CA ALA A 19 -7.13 -7.76 -19.20
C ALA A 19 -6.29 -7.93 -20.47
N LYS A 20 -5.05 -8.43 -20.34
CA LYS A 20 -4.18 -8.74 -21.49
C LYS A 20 -4.77 -9.84 -22.39
N ARG A 21 -5.27 -10.92 -21.78
CA ARG A 21 -5.89 -12.04 -22.50
C ARG A 21 -7.14 -11.59 -23.24
N ARG A 22 -7.95 -10.72 -22.62
CA ARG A 22 -9.17 -10.17 -23.18
C ARG A 22 -8.90 -9.24 -24.37
N VAL A 23 -7.93 -8.35 -24.25
CA VAL A 23 -7.52 -7.48 -25.37
C VAL A 23 -7.03 -8.32 -26.55
N LYS A 24 -6.21 -9.36 -26.29
CA LYS A 24 -5.77 -10.31 -27.33
C LYS A 24 -6.96 -11.00 -28.02
N ASN A 25 -7.93 -11.52 -27.26
CA ASN A 25 -9.14 -12.16 -27.80
C ASN A 25 -10.01 -11.20 -28.63
N ILE A 26 -10.07 -9.91 -28.28
CA ILE A 26 -10.84 -8.89 -29.04
C ILE A 26 -10.18 -8.64 -30.40
N LEU A 27 -8.85 -8.57 -30.44
CA LEU A 27 -8.08 -8.34 -31.67
C LEU A 27 -8.12 -9.54 -32.60
N GLU A 28 -8.01 -10.75 -32.05
CA GLU A 28 -8.19 -12.01 -32.80
C GLU A 28 -9.58 -12.07 -33.43
N LYS A 29 -10.64 -11.71 -32.68
CA LYS A 29 -12.01 -11.65 -33.21
C LYS A 29 -12.20 -10.56 -34.27
N ALA A 30 -11.43 -9.48 -34.21
CA ALA A 30 -11.49 -8.38 -35.16
C ALA A 30 -10.58 -8.59 -36.39
N ASN A 31 -9.87 -9.72 -36.51
CA ASN A 31 -8.83 -9.96 -37.52
C ASN A 31 -7.79 -8.82 -37.60
N LEU A 32 -7.48 -8.20 -36.45
CA LEU A 32 -6.47 -7.16 -36.34
C LEU A 32 -5.12 -7.78 -35.98
N ASP A 33 -4.07 -7.21 -36.55
CA ASP A 33 -2.72 -7.70 -36.37
C ASP A 33 -2.23 -7.48 -34.92
N ILE A 34 -1.96 -8.58 -34.22
CA ILE A 34 -1.54 -8.62 -32.81
C ILE A 34 -0.12 -8.07 -32.65
N SER A 35 0.70 -8.15 -33.71
CA SER A 35 2.09 -7.69 -33.72
C SER A 35 2.22 -6.22 -33.33
N LYS A 36 1.23 -5.38 -33.70
CA LYS A 36 1.19 -3.95 -33.32
C LYS A 36 1.07 -3.70 -31.82
N LEU A 37 0.59 -4.67 -31.02
CA LEU A 37 0.61 -4.54 -29.55
C LEU A 37 1.94 -4.95 -28.95
N GLU A 38 2.64 -5.90 -29.56
CA GLU A 38 3.97 -6.29 -29.10
C GLU A 38 4.99 -5.16 -29.32
N GLU A 39 4.78 -4.32 -30.32
CA GLU A 39 5.52 -3.08 -30.54
C GLU A 39 5.24 -2.02 -29.45
N ASN A 40 4.12 -2.10 -28.74
CA ASN A 40 3.79 -1.13 -27.70
C ASN A 40 4.60 -1.39 -26.42
N PRO A 41 5.44 -0.42 -25.98
CA PRO A 41 6.28 -0.59 -24.79
C PRO A 41 5.48 -0.82 -23.50
N LEU A 42 4.24 -0.33 -23.42
CA LEU A 42 3.36 -0.53 -22.28
C LEU A 42 2.81 -1.97 -22.21
N TRP A 43 2.60 -2.61 -23.36
CA TRP A 43 2.08 -3.97 -23.42
C TRP A 43 3.12 -4.98 -22.94
N ASN A 44 4.39 -4.79 -23.29
CA ASN A 44 5.50 -5.65 -22.90
C ASN A 44 6.13 -5.30 -21.54
N GLN A 45 5.61 -4.28 -20.85
CA GLN A 45 6.10 -3.88 -19.54
C GLN A 45 5.86 -5.00 -18.50
N LYS A 46 6.94 -5.66 -18.10
CA LYS A 46 6.91 -6.64 -17.00
C LYS A 46 6.86 -5.91 -15.66
N VAL A 47 5.99 -6.37 -14.77
CA VAL A 47 5.98 -5.89 -13.38
C VAL A 47 7.30 -6.29 -12.75
N SER A 48 8.10 -5.30 -12.36
CA SER A 48 9.39 -5.58 -11.73
C SER A 48 9.14 -6.08 -10.31
N ILE A 49 9.71 -7.23 -9.95
CA ILE A 49 9.57 -7.78 -8.59
C ILE A 49 10.14 -6.83 -7.53
N LYS A 50 11.13 -6.02 -7.90
CA LYS A 50 11.69 -4.95 -7.06
C LYS A 50 10.63 -3.90 -6.74
N THR A 51 9.84 -3.48 -7.73
CA THR A 51 8.73 -2.54 -7.54
C THR A 51 7.63 -3.15 -6.69
N SER A 52 7.27 -4.42 -6.93
CA SER A 52 6.26 -5.12 -6.14
C SER A 52 6.68 -5.30 -4.68
N LEU A 53 7.94 -5.65 -4.44
CA LEU A 53 8.47 -5.81 -3.08
C LEU A 53 8.56 -4.46 -2.37
N ALA A 54 8.99 -3.39 -3.06
CA ALA A 54 8.98 -2.05 -2.51
C ALA A 54 7.57 -1.60 -2.12
N LEU A 55 6.58 -1.82 -3.01
CA LEU A 55 5.17 -1.57 -2.72
C LEU A 55 4.67 -2.35 -1.50
N PHE A 56 5.04 -3.62 -1.40
CA PHE A 56 4.67 -4.47 -0.27
C PHE A 56 5.25 -3.94 1.04
N CYS A 57 6.56 -3.66 1.10
CA CYS A 57 7.21 -3.11 2.28
C CYS A 57 6.60 -1.77 2.72
N ILE A 58 6.25 -0.91 1.77
CA ILE A 58 5.61 0.39 2.03
C ILE A 58 4.20 0.24 2.61
N GLN A 59 3.48 -0.82 2.24
CA GLN A 59 2.11 -1.07 2.74
C GLN A 59 2.09 -1.90 4.03
N CYS A 60 3.12 -2.71 4.30
CA CYS A 60 3.22 -3.52 5.52
C CYS A 60 3.63 -2.72 6.75
N ALA A 61 4.18 -1.53 6.57
CA ALA A 61 4.75 -0.73 7.65
C ALA A 61 3.74 0.09 8.45
N ASP A 62 2.47 -0.25 8.35
CA ASP A 62 1.39 0.51 8.95
C ASP A 62 1.38 0.30 10.49
N PRO A 63 1.57 1.35 11.32
CA PRO A 63 1.79 1.22 12.76
C PRO A 63 0.55 0.78 13.56
N VAL A 64 -0.59 0.51 12.89
CA VAL A 64 -1.91 0.24 13.49
C VAL A 64 -1.93 -1.01 14.40
N TYR A 65 -0.86 -1.82 14.43
CA TYR A 65 -0.80 -3.08 15.19
C TYR A 65 0.28 -3.14 16.30
N CYS A 66 0.84 -2.00 16.71
CA CYS A 66 1.79 -1.96 17.85
C CYS A 66 1.12 -2.08 19.24
N GLY A 67 -0.10 -2.61 19.34
CA GLY A 67 -0.85 -2.71 20.61
C GLY A 67 -0.12 -3.46 21.72
N ASN A 68 0.66 -4.49 21.38
CA ASN A 68 1.48 -5.22 22.36
C ASN A 68 2.64 -4.38 22.91
N ILE A 69 3.24 -3.51 22.08
CA ILE A 69 4.31 -2.60 22.52
C ILE A 69 3.71 -1.52 23.44
N LEU A 70 2.56 -0.96 23.06
CA LEU A 70 1.83 0.01 23.90
C LEU A 70 1.42 -0.59 25.25
N LYS A 71 0.99 -1.86 25.26
CA LYS A 71 0.63 -2.56 26.49
C LYS A 71 1.85 -2.91 27.35
N ASN A 72 2.90 -3.49 26.77
CA ASN A 72 4.01 -4.08 27.53
C ASN A 72 5.12 -3.08 27.84
N SER A 73 5.37 -2.10 26.97
CA SER A 73 6.43 -1.10 27.13
C SER A 73 5.90 0.22 27.71
N PHE A 74 4.64 0.57 27.45
CA PHE A 74 4.03 1.84 27.91
C PHE A 74 2.89 1.66 28.92
N ASN A 75 2.54 0.43 29.30
CA ASN A 75 1.48 0.10 30.27
C ASN A 75 0.10 0.67 29.92
N TYR A 76 -0.21 0.83 28.63
CA TYR A 76 -1.52 1.36 28.23
C TYR A 76 -2.64 0.37 28.56
N THR A 77 -3.75 0.91 29.04
CA THR A 77 -4.98 0.12 29.20
C THR A 77 -5.54 -0.27 27.82
N PRO A 78 -6.30 -1.39 27.71
CA PRO A 78 -6.92 -1.78 26.44
C PRO A 78 -7.79 -0.66 25.83
N ALA A 79 -8.49 0.12 26.66
CA ALA A 79 -9.30 1.24 26.21
C ALA A 79 -8.46 2.36 25.57
N GLN A 80 -7.31 2.70 26.16
CA GLN A 80 -6.38 3.68 25.60
C GLN A 80 -5.77 3.21 24.28
N ILE A 81 -5.42 1.92 24.17
CA ILE A 81 -4.90 1.32 22.93
C ILE A 81 -5.95 1.43 21.82
N ILE A 82 -7.22 1.12 22.12
CA ILE A 82 -8.32 1.23 21.15
C ILE A 82 -8.50 2.68 20.70
N HIS A 83 -8.52 3.64 21.63
CA HIS A 83 -8.67 5.06 21.29
C HIS A 83 -7.52 5.57 20.42
N GLN A 84 -6.28 5.22 20.76
CA GLN A 84 -5.11 5.57 19.96
C GLN A 84 -5.17 4.96 18.56
N ASN A 85 -5.46 3.65 18.45
CA ASN A 85 -5.56 2.97 17.16
C ASN A 85 -6.69 3.54 16.29
N PHE A 86 -7.79 3.98 16.90
CA PHE A 86 -8.88 4.65 16.20
C PHE A 86 -8.44 5.99 15.62
N LEU A 87 -7.74 6.83 16.41
CA LEU A 87 -7.20 8.10 15.94
C LEU A 87 -6.18 7.92 14.81
N VAL A 88 -5.26 6.95 14.96
CA VAL A 88 -4.30 6.59 13.91
C VAL A 88 -5.03 6.16 12.64
N SER A 89 -6.09 5.36 12.76
CA SER A 89 -6.88 4.91 11.60
C SER A 89 -7.57 6.07 10.87
N ILE A 90 -8.06 7.10 11.58
CA ILE A 90 -8.63 8.31 10.96
C ILE A 90 -7.57 9.05 10.16
N VAL A 91 -6.40 9.30 10.75
CA VAL A 91 -5.27 9.95 10.08
C VAL A 91 -4.85 9.15 8.84
N HIS A 92 -4.88 7.84 8.93
CA HIS A 92 -4.55 6.95 7.83
C HIS A 92 -5.49 7.08 6.64
N VAL A 93 -6.81 7.08 6.91
CA VAL A 93 -7.83 7.28 5.88
C VAL A 93 -7.70 8.66 5.24
N ALA A 94 -7.52 9.72 6.04
CA ALA A 94 -7.30 11.07 5.52
C ALA A 94 -6.05 11.14 4.62
N SER A 95 -4.96 10.50 5.04
CA SER A 95 -3.72 10.42 4.26
C SER A 95 -3.93 9.73 2.91
N TYR A 96 -4.70 8.63 2.86
CA TYR A 96 -5.02 7.97 1.60
C TYR A 96 -5.92 8.81 0.68
N ILE A 97 -6.86 9.57 1.23
CA ILE A 97 -7.68 10.50 0.43
C ILE A 97 -6.78 11.55 -0.22
N ILE A 98 -5.86 12.14 0.54
CA ILE A 98 -4.90 13.13 0.03
C ILE A 98 -4.00 12.52 -1.05
N ILE A 99 -3.43 11.34 -0.80
CA ILE A 99 -2.56 10.65 -1.77
C ILE A 99 -3.31 10.31 -3.05
N THR A 100 -4.56 9.84 -2.93
CA THR A 100 -5.42 9.53 -4.09
C THR A 100 -5.72 10.80 -4.87
N TYR A 101 -6.04 11.90 -4.19
CA TYR A 101 -6.23 13.19 -4.84
C TYR A 101 -4.95 13.67 -5.56
N LEU A 102 -3.79 13.57 -4.90
CA LEU A 102 -2.50 13.93 -5.49
C LEU A 102 -2.16 13.08 -6.71
N SER A 103 -2.60 11.81 -6.75
CA SER A 103 -2.31 10.91 -7.86
C SER A 103 -2.97 11.29 -9.19
N TYR A 104 -3.98 12.19 -9.17
CA TYR A 104 -4.53 12.79 -10.39
C TYR A 104 -3.56 13.76 -11.06
N TYR A 105 -2.69 14.41 -10.29
CA TYR A 105 -1.75 15.43 -10.77
C TYR A 105 -0.31 14.93 -10.81
N ILE A 106 0.06 14.03 -9.91
CA ILE A 106 1.42 13.50 -9.76
C ILE A 106 1.40 12.02 -10.06
N TYR A 107 2.31 11.57 -10.92
CA TYR A 107 2.39 10.16 -11.29
C TYR A 107 2.60 9.28 -10.04
N PRO A 108 1.80 8.22 -9.83
CA PRO A 108 1.77 7.46 -8.58
C PRO A 108 3.12 6.82 -8.21
N LEU A 109 3.98 6.51 -9.20
CA LEU A 109 5.32 6.00 -8.92
C LEU A 109 6.24 7.04 -8.27
N ILE A 110 6.04 8.33 -8.53
CA ILE A 110 6.82 9.41 -7.88
C ILE A 110 6.40 9.53 -6.42
N ILE A 111 5.08 9.53 -6.16
CA ILE A 111 4.53 9.54 -4.81
C ILE A 111 5.07 8.36 -4.00
N LEU A 112 5.13 7.18 -4.62
CA LEU A 112 5.66 5.99 -3.98
C LEU A 112 7.14 6.12 -3.60
N ARG A 113 7.96 6.71 -4.48
CA ARG A 113 9.39 6.97 -4.19
C ARG A 113 9.56 7.91 -3.01
N VAL A 114 8.78 8.99 -2.95
CA VAL A 114 8.80 9.94 -1.83
C VAL A 114 8.35 9.25 -0.54
N LYS A 115 7.26 8.47 -0.58
CA LYS A 115 6.78 7.69 0.58
C LYS A 115 7.84 6.73 1.08
N ALA A 116 8.60 6.08 0.19
CA ALA A 116 9.70 5.17 0.55
C ALA A 116 10.84 5.88 1.28
N ILE A 117 11.23 7.09 0.83
CA ILE A 117 12.30 7.88 1.48
C ILE A 117 11.85 8.31 2.88
N ILE A 118 10.65 8.88 3.01
CA ILE A 118 10.07 9.28 4.30
C ILE A 118 10.04 8.06 5.24
N PHE A 119 9.54 6.93 4.74
CA PHE A 119 9.47 5.70 5.53
C PHE A 119 10.85 5.19 5.97
N GLY A 120 11.85 5.23 5.09
CA GLY A 120 13.23 4.85 5.44
C GLY A 120 13.81 5.68 6.59
N ILE A 121 13.55 6.99 6.59
CA ILE A 121 13.94 7.88 7.69
C ILE A 121 13.25 7.47 8.99
N PHE A 122 11.93 7.21 8.95
CA PHE A 122 11.18 6.77 10.12
C PHE A 122 11.67 5.43 10.66
N ILE A 123 12.00 4.43 9.82
CA ILE A 123 12.54 3.14 10.30
C ILE A 123 13.81 3.33 11.12
N LEU A 124 14.70 4.25 10.70
CA LEU A 124 15.96 4.49 11.39
C LEU A 124 15.75 5.26 12.71
N LEU A 125 14.85 6.26 12.69
CA LEU A 125 14.60 7.11 13.86
C LEU A 125 13.68 6.46 14.89
N PHE A 126 12.74 5.61 14.47
CA PHE A 126 11.73 5.01 15.35
C PHE A 126 12.29 4.17 16.51
N PRO A 127 13.24 3.23 16.32
CA PRO A 127 13.83 2.48 17.43
C PRO A 127 14.64 3.38 18.38
N TYR A 128 15.28 4.43 17.85
CA TYR A 128 15.97 5.42 18.67
C TYR A 128 14.97 6.19 19.53
N LEU A 129 13.88 6.71 18.96
CA LEU A 129 12.84 7.43 19.70
C LEU A 129 12.17 6.54 20.76
N LEU A 130 11.90 5.27 20.45
CA LEU A 130 11.30 4.34 21.41
C LEU A 130 12.19 4.06 22.62
N ASN A 131 13.51 4.02 22.45
CA ASN A 131 14.44 3.79 23.57
C ASN A 131 14.51 4.97 24.55
N TYR A 132 14.23 6.20 24.08
CA TYR A 132 14.22 7.40 24.92
C TYR A 132 12.82 7.75 25.46
N SER A 133 11.74 7.21 24.87
CA SER A 133 10.39 7.41 25.40
C SER A 133 10.16 6.52 26.63
N THR A 134 10.34 7.09 27.82
CA THR A 134 10.18 6.37 29.11
C THR A 134 8.75 6.42 29.67
N SER A 135 7.88 7.26 29.12
CA SER A 135 6.47 7.37 29.47
C SER A 135 5.64 7.63 28.21
N GLY A 136 4.48 6.99 28.12
CA GLY A 136 3.52 7.29 27.06
C GLY A 136 2.83 8.63 27.33
N PHE A 137 2.42 9.31 26.26
CA PHE A 137 1.64 10.55 26.35
C PHE A 137 0.34 10.26 27.12
N TYR A 138 0.27 10.75 28.36
CA TYR A 138 -0.92 10.79 29.20
C TYR A 138 -1.81 11.96 28.83
#